data_AF-A0A1I5CCC2-F1
#
_entry.id   AF-A0A1I5CCC2-F1
#
_cell.length_a   1.000
_cell.length_b   1.000
_cell.length_c   1.000
_cell.angle_alpha   90.00
_cell.angle_beta   90.00
_cell.angle_gamma   90.00
#
_symmetry.space_group_name_H-M   'P 1'
#
loop_
_entity.id
_entity.type
_entity.pdbx_description
1 polymer ?
#
loop_
_entity_poly.entity_id
_entity_poly.type
_entity_poly.pdbx_seq_one_letter_code
_entity_poly.pdbx_strand_id
1 'polypeptide(L)' 'MKPHLIVFAVLIAAFIAYNFFFRIEDDRLNTIVNIILASILFGYISFMAYSLLRKMKK' A
#
# COMPACT_ATOMS: atom_id res chain seq x y z
N MET A 1 -9.61 -5.94 12.36
CA MET A 1 -9.89 -6.04 10.91
C MET A 1 -10.45 -4.73 10.38
N LYS A 2 -11.59 -4.22 10.90
CA LYS A 2 -12.17 -2.92 10.51
C LYS A 2 -11.18 -1.72 10.46
N PRO A 3 -10.37 -1.45 11.50
CA PRO A 3 -9.42 -0.33 11.44
C PRO A 3 -8.28 -0.55 10.44
N HIS A 4 -7.84 -1.79 10.22
CA HIS A 4 -6.79 -2.09 9.24
C HIS A 4 -7.27 -1.88 7.79
N LEU A 5 -8.54 -2.15 7.52
CA LEU A 5 -9.16 -1.88 6.21
C LEU A 5 -9.23 -0.37 5.92
N ILE A 6 -9.49 0.46 6.94
CA ILE A 6 -9.47 1.92 6.79
C ILE A 6 -8.05 2.41 6.47
N VAL A 7 -7.05 1.94 7.22
CA VAL A 7 -5.64 2.27 6.93
C VAL A 7 -5.24 1.81 5.53
N PHE A 8 -5.69 0.62 5.11
CA PHE A 8 -5.43 0.13 3.76
C PHE A 8 -6.07 0.99 2.68
N ALA A 9 -7.32 1.42 2.87
CA ALA A 9 -8.01 2.32 1.95
C ALA A 9 -7.29 3.68 1.83
N VAL A 10 -6.79 4.22 2.96
CA VAL A 10 -5.98 5.45 2.96
C VAL A 10 -4.67 5.25 2.20
N LEU A 11 -3.98 4.12 2.39
CA LEU A 11 -2.75 3.80 1.64
C LEU A 11 -3.00 3.70 0.13
N ILE A 12 -4.11 3.07 -0.27
CA ILE A 12 -4.51 3.00 -1.69
C ILE A 12 -4.82 4.40 -2.23
N ALA A 13 -5.58 5.20 -1.49
CA ALA A 13 -5.93 6.56 -1.90
C ALA A 13 -4.66 7.42 -2.08
N ALA A 14 -3.69 7.30 -1.18
CA ALA A 14 -2.40 7.98 -1.30
C ALA A 14 -1.62 7.53 -2.54
N PHE A 15 -1.59 6.23 -2.84
CA PHE A 15 -0.93 5.69 -4.03
C PHE A 15 -1.57 6.18 -5.34
N ILE A 16 -2.91 6.20 -5.39
CA ILE A 16 -3.65 6.73 -6.54
C ILE A 16 -3.40 8.22 -6.68
N ALA A 17 -3.51 8.98 -5.58
CA ALA A 17 -3.28 10.43 -5.59
C ALA A 17 -1.87 10.77 -6.09
N TYR A 18 -0.86 10.02 -5.65
CA TYR A 18 0.51 10.20 -6.12
C TYR A 18 0.62 9.97 -7.63
N ASN A 19 0.10 8.84 -8.13
CA ASN A 19 0.22 8.49 -9.54
C ASN A 19 -0.59 9.38 -10.50
N PHE A 20 -1.71 9.95 -10.03
CA PHE A 20 -2.58 10.81 -10.85
C PHE A 20 -2.23 12.30 -10.77
N PHE A 21 -1.85 12.81 -9.61
CA PHE A 21 -1.70 14.25 -9.38
C PHE A 21 -0.27 14.70 -9.05
N PHE A 22 0.56 13.81 -8.49
CA PHE A 22 1.91 14.16 -8.01
C PHE A 22 3.03 13.37 -8.71
N ARG A 23 2.75 12.86 -9.91
CA ARG A 23 3.73 12.15 -10.73
C ARG A 23 4.93 13.07 -10.99
N ILE A 24 6.13 12.56 -10.70
CA ILE A 24 7.38 13.29 -10.93
C ILE A 24 7.74 13.21 -12.43
N GLU A 25 8.22 14.30 -13.01
CA GLU A 25 8.64 14.37 -14.43
C GLU A 25 9.85 13.47 -14.74
N ASP A 26 10.80 13.36 -13.81
CA ASP A 26 11.91 12.42 -13.93
C ASP A 26 11.39 10.98 -13.81
N ASP A 27 11.41 10.25 -14.94
CA ASP A 27 10.88 8.90 -15.04
C ASP A 27 11.61 7.90 -14.13
N ARG A 28 12.91 8.08 -13.88
CA ARG A 28 13.69 7.17 -13.01
C ARG A 28 13.28 7.36 -11.56
N LEU A 29 13.19 8.61 -11.10
CA LEU A 29 12.72 8.94 -9.75
C LEU A 29 11.27 8.51 -9.55
N ASN A 30 10.38 8.78 -10.52
CA ASN A 30 8.99 8.36 -10.45
C ASN A 30 8.85 6.84 -10.36
N THR A 31 9.67 6.09 -11.11
CA THR A 31 9.70 4.62 -11.03
C THR A 31 10.14 4.14 -9.65
N ILE A 32 11.19 4.72 -9.09
CA ILE A 32 11.66 4.38 -7.73
C ILE A 32 10.56 4.62 -6.69
N VAL A 33 9.89 5.77 -6.75
CA VAL A 33 8.82 6.11 -5.80
C VAL A 33 7.65 5.14 -5.94
N ASN A 34 7.28 4.78 -7.17
CA ASN A 34 6.23 3.79 -7.40
C ASN A 34 6.58 2.41 -6.85
N ILE A 35 7.83 1.95 -7.02
CA ILE A 35 8.30 0.70 -6.43
C ILE A 35 8.21 0.76 -4.91
N ILE A 36 8.63 1.86 -4.28
CA ILE A 36 8.58 2.03 -2.82
C ILE A 36 7.13 2.00 -2.32
N LEU A 37 6.25 2.81 -2.92
CA LEU A 37 4.84 2.87 -2.52
C LEU A 37 4.12 1.52 -2.72
N ALA A 38 4.36 0.85 -3.86
CA ALA A 38 3.83 -0.48 -4.12
C ALA A 38 4.34 -1.50 -3.11
N SER A 39 5.62 -1.43 -2.74
CA SER A 39 6.21 -2.32 -1.72
C SER A 39 5.59 -2.12 -0.34
N ILE A 40 5.31 -0.86 0.06
CA ILE A 40 4.63 -0.54 1.32
C ILE A 40 3.20 -1.11 1.31
N LEU A 41 2.46 -0.88 0.23
CA LEU A 41 1.10 -1.43 0.05
C LEU A 41 1.11 -2.95 0.15
N PHE A 42 2.01 -3.60 -0.58
CA PHE A 42 2.13 -5.05 -0.59
C PHE A 42 2.53 -5.63 0.77
N GLY A 43 3.47 -4.97 1.47
CA GLY A 43 3.87 -5.32 2.82
C GLY A 43 2.70 -5.25 3.81
N TYR A 44 1.87 -4.21 3.71
CA TYR A 44 0.69 -4.06 4.56
C TYR A 44 -0.38 -5.13 4.26
N ILE A 45 -0.62 -5.46 2.99
CA ILE A 45 -1.51 -6.57 2.59
C ILE A 45 -1.02 -7.89 3.17
N SER A 46 0.29 -8.17 3.03
CA SER A 46 0.91 -9.40 3.55
C SER A 46 0.77 -9.50 5.07
N PHE A 47 0.98 -8.40 5.79
CA PHE A 47 0.75 -8.34 7.23
C PHE A 47 -0.72 -8.60 7.60
N MET A 48 -1.68 -7.99 6.88
CA MET A 48 -3.11 -8.24 7.12
C MET A 48 -3.48 -9.70 6.86
N ALA A 49 -2.99 -10.30 5.77
CA ALA A 49 -3.21 -11.70 5.45
C ALA A 49 -2.63 -12.62 6.53
N TYR A 50 -1.40 -12.37 6.97
CA TYR A 50 -0.79 -13.12 8.07
C TYR A 50 -1.59 -12.98 9.38
N SER A 51 -1.98 -11.75 9.74
CA SER A 51 -2.79 -11.48 10.94
C SER A 51 -4.14 -12.20 10.90
N LEU A 52 -4.77 -12.27 9.72
CA LEU A 52 -6.03 -12.97 9.50
C LEU A 52 -5.84 -14.48 9.68
N LEU A 53 -4.86 -15.07 8.99
CA LEU A 53 -4.56 -16.50 9.08
C LEU A 53 -4.21 -16.91 10.52
N ARG A 54 -3.42 -16.09 11.23
CA ARG A 54 -3.07 -16.34 12.64
C ARG A 54 -4.28 -16.32 13.56
N LYS A 55 -5.32 -15.55 13.26
CA LYS A 55 -6.58 -15.52 14.01
C LYS A 55 -7.53 -16.66 13.66
N MET A 56 -7.36 -17.28 12.50
CA MET A 56 -8.19 -18.40 12.03
C MET A 56 -7.65 -19.77 12.46
N LYS A 57 -6.34 -19.89 12.71
CA LYS A 57 -5.80 -21.06 13.43
C LYS A 57 -6.28 -20.98 14.88
N LYS A 58 -7.21 -21.88 15.26
CA LYS A 58 -7.49 -22.20 16.66
C LYS A 58 -6.20 -22.59 17.37
#